data_AF-D8UXL7-F1
#
_entry.id   AF-D8UXL7-F1
#
_cell.length_a   1.000
_cell.length_b   1.000
_cell.length_c   1.000
_cell.angle_alpha   90.00
_cell.angle_beta   90.00
_cell.angle_gamma   90.00
#
_symmetry.space_group_name_H-M   'P 1'
#
loop_
_entity.id
_entity.type
_entity.pdbx_description
1 polymer ?
#
loop_
_entity_poly.entity_id
_entity_poly.type
_entity_poly.pdbx_seq_one_letter_code
_entity_poly.pdbx_strand_id
1 'polypeptide(L)'
;MTMLLTSTLRLLCLLGVAVAQQAGTNEVERGPRMPLKECTAAAGCSVSDHSITLDANWRWIHNKDGYANCYQDDSTWDPRFCPDGARCAANCALEGVTFSGYESSYGIKEAPEGVELKFVSRTQYGANYGSRVYMKDGDDNYMMFKLKNREFTMDVDVAHLPCGLNGAVYFVEMDEFGGAGRHGNNRAGAKYGTGYCDAQCPHDVKFIHGEANSLNWNSTSNPPVGHYGACCMEMDIWEANSMATAYTPHPCNTVGVERCEGVTCGDNDSGDRYRGVCDKDGCDFNSYRMGVRDYYGAGADFTVDTTKPMTLVTQFLTADGTDSGDLSEIRRFYVQDGVEIPNSRATILGPDPADSITEGFCSAQKTAFGDDNDFALKGGLRKMGEALDRGMVLVMSLWDDSQVNMLWLDAAYPTDKPRETPGVVRGPCPGGESSTPGFLRERYQDASVKFSNIAVGEIGSTVASARRLGATLV
;
A
#
# COMPACT_ATOMS: atom_id res chain seq x y z
N MET A 1 -71.92 28.64 19.10
CA MET A 1 -71.65 28.34 17.68
C MET A 1 -70.89 29.55 17.16
N THR A 2 -69.65 29.47 16.66
CA THR A 2 -69.15 28.48 15.69
C THR A 2 -67.63 28.34 15.79
N MET A 3 -67.14 27.19 15.33
CA MET A 3 -65.82 26.59 15.53
C MET A 3 -64.63 27.30 14.85
N LEU A 4 -63.50 27.25 15.58
CA LEU A 4 -62.13 26.88 15.17
C LEU A 4 -61.88 26.48 13.71
N LEU A 5 -60.82 27.05 13.12
CA LEU A 5 -59.90 26.35 12.22
C LEU A 5 -58.52 27.03 12.22
N THR A 6 -57.58 26.43 12.97
CA THR A 6 -56.14 26.72 12.92
C THR A 6 -55.54 26.02 11.69
N SER A 7 -54.98 26.79 10.75
CA SER A 7 -54.18 26.22 9.65
C SER A 7 -52.75 25.96 10.12
N THR A 8 -52.40 24.68 10.26
CA THR A 8 -51.04 24.22 10.47
C THR A 8 -50.30 24.20 9.13
N LEU A 9 -49.35 25.12 8.94
CA LEU A 9 -48.42 25.11 7.82
C LEU A 9 -47.41 23.97 8.05
N ARG A 10 -47.62 22.83 7.38
CA ARG A 10 -46.62 21.73 7.36
C ARG A 10 -45.45 22.16 6.47
N LEU A 11 -44.32 22.47 7.10
CA LEU A 11 -43.04 22.61 6.42
C LEU A 11 -42.64 21.22 5.91
N LEU A 12 -42.81 20.97 4.62
CA LEU A 12 -42.29 19.77 3.96
C LEU A 12 -40.77 19.96 3.84
N CYS A 13 -40.00 19.42 4.78
CA CYS A 13 -38.58 19.18 4.54
C CYS A 13 -38.47 18.18 3.39
N LEU A 14 -38.24 18.68 2.18
CA LEU A 14 -37.65 17.89 1.11
C LEU A 14 -36.27 17.45 1.59
N LEU A 15 -36.21 16.24 2.16
CA LEU A 15 -34.96 15.48 2.23
C LEU A 15 -34.48 15.35 0.79
N GLY A 16 -33.51 16.19 0.40
CA GLY A 16 -32.78 15.99 -0.84
C GLY A 16 -32.23 14.57 -0.81
N VAL A 17 -32.61 13.77 -1.80
CA VAL A 17 -32.04 12.43 -1.98
C VAL A 17 -30.55 12.65 -2.26
N ALA A 18 -29.72 12.44 -1.24
CA ALA A 18 -28.28 12.59 -1.35
C ALA A 18 -27.73 11.56 -2.36
N VAL A 19 -26.87 12.03 -3.26
CA VAL A 19 -26.61 11.41 -4.57
C VAL A 19 -25.25 10.72 -4.59
N ALA A 20 -25.20 9.39 -4.73
CA ALA A 20 -24.05 8.55 -4.32
C ALA A 20 -23.16 7.94 -5.39
N GLN A 21 -21.84 7.76 -5.12
CA GLN A 21 -21.02 6.74 -5.80
C GLN A 21 -21.67 5.40 -5.51
N GLN A 22 -22.14 4.73 -6.56
CA GLN A 22 -22.98 3.54 -6.41
C GLN A 22 -22.15 2.25 -6.42
N ALA A 23 -22.71 1.21 -5.81
CA ALA A 23 -22.28 -0.16 -6.03
C ALA A 23 -22.98 -0.70 -7.29
N GLY A 24 -22.23 -1.31 -8.19
CA GLY A 24 -22.76 -2.04 -9.34
C GLY A 24 -23.51 -3.28 -8.89
N THR A 25 -24.34 -3.82 -9.79
CA THR A 25 -25.16 -5.01 -9.51
C THR A 25 -25.14 -6.03 -10.65
N ASN A 26 -24.34 -5.81 -11.70
CA ASN A 26 -24.27 -6.78 -12.79
C ASN A 26 -23.41 -7.99 -12.41
N GLU A 27 -22.37 -7.77 -11.60
CA GLU A 27 -21.46 -8.84 -11.16
C GLU A 27 -21.42 -8.92 -9.62
N VAL A 28 -21.33 -10.14 -9.11
CA VAL A 28 -21.23 -10.38 -7.67
C VAL A 28 -19.78 -10.26 -7.24
N GLU A 29 -19.49 -9.28 -6.38
CA GLU A 29 -18.18 -9.12 -5.75
C GLU A 29 -17.81 -10.33 -4.89
N ARG A 30 -16.71 -11.01 -5.25
CA ARG A 30 -16.18 -12.14 -4.49
C ARG A 30 -14.68 -12.32 -4.74
N GLY A 31 -13.85 -11.83 -3.82
CA GLY A 31 -12.39 -12.00 -3.88
C GLY A 31 -11.87 -13.34 -3.34
N PRO A 32 -10.58 -13.65 -3.61
CA PRO A 32 -9.87 -14.79 -3.04
C PRO A 32 -9.85 -14.82 -1.51
N ARG A 33 -9.73 -16.02 -0.95
CA ARG A 33 -9.52 -16.25 0.49
C ARG A 33 -8.09 -15.85 0.88
N MET A 34 -7.96 -15.25 2.06
CA MET A 34 -6.68 -14.87 2.66
C MET A 34 -6.73 -15.15 4.17
N PRO A 35 -6.38 -16.35 4.64
CA PRO A 35 -6.43 -16.68 6.06
C PRO A 35 -5.44 -15.82 6.88
N LEU A 36 -5.80 -15.50 8.12
CA LEU A 36 -4.94 -14.80 9.08
C LEU A 36 -4.68 -15.69 10.29
N LYS A 37 -3.44 -15.72 10.75
CA LYS A 37 -3.03 -16.34 12.01
C LYS A 37 -2.90 -15.25 13.09
N GLU A 38 -3.65 -15.38 14.17
CA GLU A 38 -3.49 -14.54 15.36
C GLU A 38 -2.77 -15.33 16.45
N CYS A 39 -1.61 -14.84 16.88
CA CYS A 39 -0.65 -15.58 17.68
C CYS A 39 -0.43 -14.96 19.07
N THR A 40 -0.26 -15.83 20.07
CA THR A 40 0.21 -15.46 21.40
C THR A 40 1.37 -16.38 21.80
N ALA A 41 2.28 -15.87 22.62
CA ALA A 41 3.41 -16.66 23.12
C ALA A 41 2.95 -17.87 23.95
N ALA A 42 1.81 -17.76 24.64
CA ALA A 42 1.30 -18.80 25.52
C ALA A 42 0.49 -19.89 24.80
N ALA A 43 -0.33 -19.53 23.79
CA ALA A 43 -1.29 -20.45 23.18
C ALA A 43 -0.98 -20.82 21.72
N GLY A 44 0.08 -20.24 21.13
CA GLY A 44 0.34 -20.38 19.69
C GLY A 44 -0.67 -19.57 18.87
N CYS A 45 -0.95 -20.03 17.64
CA CYS A 45 -1.77 -19.29 16.69
C CYS A 45 -3.16 -19.92 16.47
N SER A 46 -4.20 -19.08 16.41
CA SER A 46 -5.51 -19.42 15.85
C SER A 46 -5.66 -18.88 14.44
N VAL A 47 -6.39 -19.59 13.58
CA VAL A 47 -6.62 -19.17 12.19
C VAL A 47 -8.03 -18.62 12.04
N SER A 48 -8.16 -17.43 11.45
CA SER A 48 -9.42 -16.84 11.00
C SER A 48 -9.48 -16.75 9.47
N ASP A 49 -10.68 -16.95 8.92
CA ASP A 49 -10.91 -16.88 7.49
C ASP A 49 -11.29 -15.46 7.07
N HIS A 50 -10.43 -14.87 6.23
CA HIS A 50 -10.68 -13.59 5.61
C HIS A 50 -10.61 -13.70 4.09
N SER A 51 -10.87 -12.57 3.41
CA SER A 51 -10.80 -12.46 1.96
C SER A 51 -10.11 -11.15 1.57
N ILE A 52 -9.74 -11.04 0.30
CA ILE A 52 -9.25 -9.77 -0.26
C ILE A 52 -10.31 -9.09 -1.13
N THR A 53 -10.14 -7.81 -1.37
CA THR A 53 -10.88 -7.04 -2.37
C THR A 53 -9.93 -6.22 -3.24
N LEU A 54 -10.26 -6.10 -4.53
CA LEU A 54 -9.55 -5.26 -5.49
C LEU A 54 -9.86 -3.77 -5.25
N ASP A 55 -8.82 -2.96 -5.32
CA ASP A 55 -8.91 -1.50 -5.31
C ASP A 55 -9.87 -0.94 -6.37
N ALA A 56 -10.61 0.09 -5.98
CA ALA A 56 -11.64 0.71 -6.81
C ALA A 56 -11.14 1.28 -8.16
N ASN A 57 -9.87 1.70 -8.27
CA ASN A 57 -9.30 2.22 -9.52
C ASN A 57 -9.31 1.19 -10.65
N TRP A 58 -9.22 -0.11 -10.34
CA TRP A 58 -9.20 -1.17 -11.35
C TRP A 58 -10.58 -1.62 -11.81
N ARG A 59 -11.63 -1.27 -11.05
CA ARG A 59 -12.98 -1.76 -11.32
C ARG A 59 -13.57 -1.08 -12.54
N TRP A 60 -14.45 -1.80 -13.23
CA TRP A 60 -15.27 -1.22 -14.27
C TRP A 60 -16.22 -0.17 -13.67
N ILE A 61 -16.23 1.04 -14.25
CA ILE A 61 -17.06 2.17 -13.82
C ILE A 61 -18.07 2.48 -14.93
N HIS A 62 -19.34 2.21 -14.67
CA HIS A 62 -20.42 2.38 -15.64
C HIS A 62 -21.60 3.16 -15.06
N ASN A 63 -22.50 3.62 -15.92
CA ASN A 63 -23.72 4.29 -15.49
C ASN A 63 -24.55 3.33 -14.63
N LYS A 64 -25.05 3.79 -13.49
CA LYS A 64 -25.70 2.96 -12.47
C LYS A 64 -26.91 2.14 -12.97
N ASP A 65 -27.56 2.58 -14.04
CA ASP A 65 -28.78 1.99 -14.59
C ASP A 65 -28.51 1.24 -15.92
N GLY A 66 -27.25 0.95 -16.27
CA GLY A 66 -26.92 0.30 -17.56
C GLY A 66 -25.46 -0.13 -17.68
N TYR A 67 -24.97 -0.21 -18.92
CA TYR A 67 -23.64 -0.72 -19.28
C TYR A 67 -22.75 0.34 -19.96
N ALA A 68 -23.19 1.60 -19.99
CA ALA A 68 -22.42 2.66 -20.61
C ALA A 68 -21.28 3.08 -19.68
N ASN A 69 -20.04 3.05 -20.17
CA ASN A 69 -18.86 3.45 -19.41
C ASN A 69 -18.98 4.91 -18.95
N CYS A 70 -18.72 5.12 -17.66
CA CYS A 70 -18.47 6.45 -17.11
C CYS A 70 -16.99 6.83 -17.20
N TYR A 71 -16.11 5.84 -17.13
CA TYR A 71 -14.67 5.98 -17.35
C TYR A 71 -14.28 5.11 -18.55
N GLN A 72 -13.69 5.73 -19.57
CA GLN A 72 -13.47 5.14 -20.90
C GLN A 72 -12.09 4.47 -21.02
N ASP A 73 -11.92 3.63 -22.04
CA ASP A 73 -10.67 2.92 -22.33
C ASP A 73 -9.50 3.86 -22.67
N ASP A 74 -9.80 5.06 -23.17
CA ASP A 74 -8.83 6.15 -23.39
C ASP A 74 -8.53 6.97 -22.11
N SER A 75 -8.94 6.46 -20.95
CA SER A 75 -8.75 7.06 -19.64
C SER A 75 -9.45 8.41 -19.44
N THR A 76 -10.55 8.66 -20.14
CA THR A 76 -11.37 9.87 -19.96
C THR A 76 -12.67 9.60 -19.19
N TRP A 77 -13.18 10.63 -18.49
CA TRP A 77 -14.52 10.61 -17.88
C TRP A 77 -15.57 11.02 -18.91
N ASP A 78 -16.68 10.29 -19.01
CA ASP A 78 -17.78 10.64 -19.92
C ASP A 78 -18.57 11.85 -19.39
N PRO A 79 -18.57 13.00 -20.08
CA PRO A 79 -19.18 14.23 -19.58
C PRO A 79 -20.71 14.14 -19.44
N ARG A 80 -21.36 13.15 -20.08
CA ARG A 80 -22.80 12.91 -19.93
C ARG A 80 -23.15 12.44 -18.53
N PHE A 81 -22.28 11.64 -17.93
CA PHE A 81 -22.46 11.09 -16.58
C PHE A 81 -21.66 11.87 -15.54
N CYS A 82 -20.50 12.42 -15.94
CA CYS A 82 -19.51 13.07 -15.10
C CYS A 82 -19.25 14.55 -15.47
N PRO A 83 -20.28 15.41 -15.43
CA PRO A 83 -20.09 16.86 -15.63
C PRO A 83 -19.38 17.53 -14.44
N ASP A 84 -19.41 16.91 -13.26
CA ASP A 84 -18.67 17.26 -12.05
C ASP A 84 -18.50 16.01 -11.17
N GLY A 85 -17.61 16.05 -10.19
CA GLY A 85 -17.27 14.90 -9.35
C GLY A 85 -18.45 14.30 -8.57
N ALA A 86 -19.33 15.15 -8.05
CA ALA A 86 -20.50 14.72 -7.27
C ALA A 86 -21.56 14.06 -8.16
N ARG A 87 -21.84 14.64 -9.34
CA ARG A 87 -22.75 14.05 -10.34
C ARG A 87 -22.17 12.79 -10.97
N CYS A 88 -20.86 12.74 -11.16
CA CYS A 88 -20.19 11.54 -11.63
C CYS A 88 -20.39 10.39 -10.65
N ALA A 89 -20.06 10.61 -9.37
CA ALA A 89 -20.34 9.65 -8.30
C ALA A 89 -21.81 9.20 -8.33
N ALA A 90 -22.74 10.15 -8.29
CA ALA A 90 -24.18 9.92 -8.37
C ALA A 90 -24.69 9.02 -9.50
N ASN A 91 -24.09 9.15 -10.68
CA ASN A 91 -24.56 8.52 -11.91
C ASN A 91 -23.83 7.23 -12.22
N CYS A 92 -22.71 6.97 -11.55
CA CYS A 92 -21.79 5.89 -11.88
C CYS A 92 -21.68 4.88 -10.74
N ALA A 93 -21.43 3.64 -11.10
CA ALA A 93 -21.31 2.51 -10.20
C ALA A 93 -19.96 1.81 -10.38
N LEU A 94 -19.35 1.39 -9.27
CA LEU A 94 -18.22 0.46 -9.27
C LEU A 94 -18.75 -0.97 -9.36
N GLU A 95 -18.39 -1.69 -10.41
CA GLU A 95 -18.87 -3.06 -10.58
C GLU A 95 -18.12 -4.07 -9.72
N GLY A 96 -18.81 -5.17 -9.38
CA GLY A 96 -18.21 -6.31 -8.70
C GLY A 96 -17.22 -7.05 -9.59
N VAL A 97 -16.33 -7.80 -8.96
CA VAL A 97 -15.44 -8.75 -9.62
C VAL A 97 -15.77 -10.14 -9.09
N THR A 98 -16.18 -11.03 -9.99
CA THR A 98 -16.44 -12.43 -9.63
C THR A 98 -15.15 -13.13 -9.26
N PHE A 99 -15.25 -14.23 -8.52
CA PHE A 99 -14.08 -15.03 -8.11
C PHE A 99 -13.17 -15.42 -9.30
N SER A 100 -13.75 -15.89 -10.41
CA SER A 100 -13.00 -16.17 -11.64
C SER A 100 -12.51 -14.91 -12.36
N GLY A 101 -13.21 -13.78 -12.19
CA GLY A 101 -12.83 -12.47 -12.73
C GLY A 101 -11.55 -11.93 -12.13
N TYR A 102 -11.29 -12.18 -10.83
CA TYR A 102 -10.02 -11.84 -10.18
C TYR A 102 -8.83 -12.43 -10.92
N GLU A 103 -8.86 -13.73 -11.25
CA GLU A 103 -7.78 -14.38 -11.99
C GLU A 103 -7.79 -13.97 -13.48
N SER A 104 -8.93 -14.12 -14.16
CA SER A 104 -9.01 -13.95 -15.61
C SER A 104 -8.85 -12.50 -16.10
N SER A 105 -9.29 -11.51 -15.31
CA SER A 105 -9.20 -10.09 -15.69
C SER A 105 -8.02 -9.39 -15.04
N TYR A 106 -7.69 -9.73 -13.80
CA TYR A 106 -6.72 -8.97 -13.00
C TYR A 106 -5.46 -9.77 -12.64
N GLY A 107 -5.38 -11.06 -12.97
CA GLY A 107 -4.21 -11.87 -12.66
C GLY A 107 -4.02 -12.13 -11.17
N ILE A 108 -5.10 -12.04 -10.38
CA ILE A 108 -5.12 -12.25 -8.94
C ILE A 108 -5.66 -13.64 -8.69
N LYS A 109 -4.78 -14.55 -8.25
CA LYS A 109 -5.08 -15.97 -8.12
C LYS A 109 -4.99 -16.41 -6.67
N GLU A 110 -6.01 -17.13 -6.20
CA GLU A 110 -5.95 -17.79 -4.89
C GLU A 110 -4.81 -18.82 -4.85
N ALA A 111 -3.99 -18.75 -3.81
CA ALA A 111 -2.88 -19.66 -3.55
C ALA A 111 -3.07 -20.34 -2.18
N PRO A 112 -2.38 -21.46 -1.89
CA PRO A 112 -2.41 -22.06 -0.56
C PRO A 112 -2.03 -21.04 0.52
N GLU A 113 -2.93 -20.81 1.48
CA GLU A 113 -2.77 -19.81 2.56
C GLU A 113 -2.46 -18.38 2.06
N GLY A 114 -2.83 -18.02 0.83
CA GLY A 114 -2.38 -16.76 0.25
C GLY A 114 -2.97 -16.40 -1.12
N VAL A 115 -2.27 -15.49 -1.80
CA VAL A 115 -2.61 -15.00 -3.14
C VAL A 115 -1.34 -14.85 -3.99
N GLU A 116 -1.46 -15.10 -5.29
CA GLU A 116 -0.48 -14.75 -6.31
C GLU A 116 -1.00 -13.58 -7.14
N LEU A 117 -0.19 -12.52 -7.27
CA LEU A 117 -0.48 -11.37 -8.13
C LEU A 117 0.41 -11.44 -9.36
N LYS A 118 -0.20 -11.48 -10.55
CA LYS A 118 0.50 -11.44 -11.84
C LYS A 118 0.61 -10.01 -12.35
N PHE A 119 1.76 -9.66 -12.92
CA PHE A 119 2.01 -8.30 -13.41
C PHE A 119 1.14 -7.93 -14.61
N VAL A 120 0.98 -8.83 -15.59
CA VAL A 120 0.16 -8.56 -16.77
C VAL A 120 -0.92 -9.62 -16.93
N SER A 121 -2.18 -9.17 -16.99
CA SER A 121 -3.32 -9.99 -17.40
C SER A 121 -3.91 -9.44 -18.70
N ARG A 122 -4.32 -10.32 -19.62
CA ARG A 122 -4.88 -9.93 -20.92
C ARG A 122 -6.27 -10.52 -21.08
N THR A 123 -7.23 -9.65 -21.38
CA THR A 123 -8.61 -10.03 -21.69
C THR A 123 -8.94 -9.66 -23.13
N GLN A 124 -10.14 -10.02 -23.58
CA GLN A 124 -10.67 -9.53 -24.86
C GLN A 124 -10.90 -8.01 -24.91
N TYR A 125 -10.90 -7.33 -23.75
CA TYR A 125 -11.15 -5.90 -23.62
C TYR A 125 -9.87 -5.07 -23.45
N GLY A 126 -8.70 -5.72 -23.32
CA GLY A 126 -7.43 -5.02 -23.13
C GLY A 126 -6.50 -5.73 -22.16
N ALA A 127 -5.39 -5.07 -21.84
CA ALA A 127 -4.43 -5.54 -20.85
C ALA A 127 -4.61 -4.80 -19.52
N ASN A 128 -4.61 -5.56 -18.43
CA ASN A 128 -4.44 -5.05 -17.08
C ASN A 128 -2.95 -5.11 -16.70
N TYR A 129 -2.45 -4.06 -16.06
CA TYR A 129 -1.09 -3.96 -15.56
C TYR A 129 -1.12 -3.72 -14.05
N GLY A 130 -0.48 -4.61 -13.30
CA GLY A 130 -0.43 -4.57 -11.85
C GLY A 130 -1.80 -4.75 -11.17
N SER A 131 -1.77 -4.73 -9.85
CA SER A 131 -2.96 -4.81 -9.01
C SER A 131 -2.66 -4.30 -7.61
N ARG A 132 -3.69 -3.78 -6.92
CA ARG A 132 -3.66 -3.46 -5.50
C ARG A 132 -4.88 -4.06 -4.81
N VAL A 133 -4.67 -4.76 -3.71
CA VAL A 133 -5.73 -5.46 -2.97
C VAL A 133 -5.65 -5.19 -1.48
N TYR A 134 -6.80 -5.25 -0.81
CA TYR A 134 -6.95 -5.03 0.63
C TYR A 134 -7.50 -6.27 1.31
N MET A 135 -7.07 -6.53 2.54
CA MET A 135 -7.67 -7.58 3.36
C MET A 135 -8.98 -7.09 4.01
N LYS A 136 -10.03 -7.92 3.94
CA LYS A 136 -11.36 -7.64 4.51
C LYS A 136 -11.67 -8.49 5.73
N ASP A 137 -12.44 -7.94 6.65
CA ASP A 137 -13.04 -8.67 7.77
C ASP A 137 -14.56 -8.75 7.60
N GLY A 138 -15.01 -9.73 6.83
CA GLY A 138 -16.41 -9.80 6.36
C GLY A 138 -16.61 -9.09 5.01
N ASP A 139 -17.85 -8.66 4.76
CA ASP A 139 -18.25 -8.16 3.44
C ASP A 139 -17.99 -6.67 3.24
N ASP A 140 -18.26 -5.86 4.27
CA ASP A 140 -18.42 -4.40 4.14
C ASP A 140 -17.33 -3.59 4.86
N ASN A 141 -16.32 -4.25 5.45
CA ASN A 141 -15.22 -3.59 6.17
C ASN A 141 -13.86 -4.25 5.91
N TYR A 142 -12.81 -3.44 5.98
CA TYR A 142 -11.43 -3.89 5.95
C TYR A 142 -11.03 -4.51 7.29
N MET A 143 -10.00 -5.37 7.24
CA MET A 143 -9.32 -5.82 8.45
C MET A 143 -8.43 -4.68 8.98
N MET A 144 -8.68 -4.25 10.21
CA MET A 144 -7.93 -3.17 10.87
C MET A 144 -6.84 -3.74 11.78
N PHE A 145 -5.58 -3.61 11.37
CA PHE A 145 -4.44 -4.12 12.13
C PHE A 145 -3.92 -3.09 13.12
N LYS A 146 -3.92 -3.44 14.41
CA LYS A 146 -3.31 -2.63 15.47
C LYS A 146 -1.94 -3.20 15.81
N LEU A 147 -0.89 -2.49 15.41
CA LEU A 147 0.45 -3.07 15.29
C LEU A 147 1.43 -2.63 16.37
N LYS A 148 1.13 -1.63 17.20
CA LYS A 148 2.03 -1.29 18.32
C LYS A 148 2.21 -2.47 19.27
N ASN A 149 3.45 -2.74 19.66
CA ASN A 149 3.83 -3.86 20.51
C ASN A 149 3.37 -5.22 19.93
N ARG A 150 3.37 -5.34 18.61
CA ARG A 150 3.04 -6.57 17.88
C ARG A 150 4.12 -6.92 16.87
N GLU A 151 4.06 -8.17 16.46
CA GLU A 151 4.85 -8.75 15.38
C GLU A 151 3.91 -9.09 14.22
N PHE A 152 4.28 -8.68 13.02
CA PHE A 152 3.61 -9.04 11.77
C PHE A 152 4.56 -9.88 10.90
N THR A 153 4.02 -10.94 10.31
CA THR A 153 4.75 -11.84 9.41
C THR A 153 3.95 -12.22 8.19
N MET A 154 4.68 -12.53 7.14
CA MET A 154 4.13 -13.04 5.89
C MET A 154 5.22 -13.83 5.17
N ASP A 155 4.85 -14.91 4.49
CA ASP A 155 5.72 -15.56 3.52
C ASP A 155 5.61 -14.85 2.16
N VAL A 156 6.75 -14.56 1.56
CA VAL A 156 6.86 -13.91 0.24
C VAL A 156 7.68 -14.75 -0.72
N ASP A 157 7.26 -14.79 -1.97
CA ASP A 157 8.03 -15.31 -3.10
C ASP A 157 8.13 -14.23 -4.18
N VAL A 158 9.36 -13.73 -4.37
CA VAL A 158 9.71 -12.67 -5.32
C VAL A 158 10.66 -13.17 -6.41
N ALA A 159 10.86 -14.48 -6.54
CA ALA A 159 11.83 -15.06 -7.48
C ALA A 159 11.54 -14.68 -8.94
N HIS A 160 10.29 -14.30 -9.23
CA HIS A 160 9.82 -13.89 -10.55
C HIS A 160 9.62 -12.37 -10.68
N LEU A 161 10.16 -11.56 -9.76
CA LEU A 161 10.14 -10.10 -9.83
C LEU A 161 11.51 -9.55 -10.28
N PRO A 162 11.68 -9.14 -11.55
CA PRO A 162 12.90 -8.52 -12.04
C PRO A 162 13.07 -7.07 -11.52
N CYS A 163 14.22 -6.48 -11.85
CA CYS A 163 14.43 -5.02 -11.76
C CYS A 163 13.27 -4.25 -12.39
N GLY A 164 12.89 -3.11 -11.78
CA GLY A 164 11.85 -2.23 -12.28
C GLY A 164 10.43 -2.55 -11.80
N LEU A 165 10.20 -3.72 -11.18
CA LEU A 165 8.93 -4.07 -10.54
C LEU A 165 9.03 -3.96 -9.03
N ASN A 166 7.87 -3.83 -8.37
CA ASN A 166 7.75 -3.87 -6.92
C ASN A 166 6.52 -4.69 -6.52
N GLY A 167 6.75 -5.79 -5.82
CA GLY A 167 5.72 -6.53 -5.09
C GLY A 167 5.67 -6.03 -3.66
N ALA A 168 4.69 -5.21 -3.33
CA ALA A 168 4.64 -4.48 -2.07
C ALA A 168 3.64 -5.06 -1.06
N VAL A 169 4.01 -5.00 0.22
CA VAL A 169 3.16 -5.28 1.38
C VAL A 169 3.30 -4.10 2.33
N TYR A 170 2.19 -3.45 2.64
CA TYR A 170 2.21 -2.21 3.40
C TYR A 170 0.89 -1.98 4.13
N PHE A 171 0.90 -1.02 5.04
CA PHE A 171 -0.28 -0.61 5.80
C PHE A 171 -0.56 0.85 5.56
N VAL A 172 -1.83 1.20 5.37
CA VAL A 172 -2.27 2.59 5.21
C VAL A 172 -3.40 2.92 6.17
N GLU A 173 -3.47 4.17 6.61
CA GLU A 173 -4.50 4.64 7.55
C GLU A 173 -5.85 4.95 6.84
N MET A 174 -6.33 3.97 6.08
CA MET A 174 -7.65 4.00 5.45
C MET A 174 -8.77 3.83 6.49
N ASP A 175 -9.95 4.37 6.17
CA ASP A 175 -11.17 4.12 6.94
C ASP A 175 -11.62 2.66 6.81
N GLU A 176 -12.03 2.05 7.92
CA GLU A 176 -12.51 0.66 8.02
C GLU A 176 -13.60 0.33 6.99
N PHE A 177 -14.49 1.27 6.67
CA PHE A 177 -15.59 1.06 5.71
C PHE A 177 -15.27 1.60 4.31
N GLY A 178 -14.01 1.92 4.02
CA GLY A 178 -13.60 2.56 2.77
C GLY A 178 -14.23 3.94 2.56
N GLY A 179 -14.63 4.61 3.65
CA GLY A 179 -15.31 5.90 3.62
C GLY A 179 -16.82 5.82 3.37
N ALA A 180 -17.41 4.63 3.30
CA ALA A 180 -18.87 4.47 3.19
C ALA A 180 -19.58 5.13 4.38
N GLY A 181 -20.58 5.96 4.08
CA GLY A 181 -21.36 6.68 5.09
C GLY A 181 -20.63 7.79 5.85
N ARG A 182 -19.32 8.01 5.63
CA ARG A 182 -18.53 9.06 6.31
C ARG A 182 -18.33 10.32 5.46
N HIS A 183 -17.94 10.15 4.20
CA HIS A 183 -17.55 11.27 3.34
C HIS A 183 -18.34 11.26 2.04
N GLY A 184 -19.02 12.37 1.79
CA GLY A 184 -19.87 12.54 0.62
C GLY A 184 -20.90 11.42 0.53
N ASN A 185 -20.97 10.80 -0.64
CA ASN A 185 -22.02 9.86 -0.96
C ASN A 185 -21.45 8.48 -1.37
N ASN A 186 -20.42 7.95 -0.71
CA ASN A 186 -19.91 6.60 -1.03
C ASN A 186 -20.86 5.49 -0.54
N ARG A 187 -21.44 4.71 -1.47
CA ARG A 187 -22.25 3.50 -1.17
C ARG A 187 -21.58 2.19 -1.56
N ALA A 188 -20.37 2.25 -2.12
CA ALA A 188 -19.61 1.06 -2.50
C ALA A 188 -18.75 0.57 -1.32
N GLY A 189 -18.00 1.47 -0.67
CA GLY A 189 -17.26 1.16 0.55
C GLY A 189 -16.14 0.15 0.41
N ALA A 190 -15.73 -0.44 1.53
CA ALA A 190 -14.65 -1.42 1.58
C ALA A 190 -14.92 -2.66 0.72
N LYS A 191 -16.18 -3.05 0.57
CA LYS A 191 -16.58 -4.16 -0.31
C LYS A 191 -16.01 -4.02 -1.72
N TYR A 192 -15.97 -2.79 -2.25
CA TYR A 192 -15.47 -2.45 -3.59
C TYR A 192 -14.11 -1.75 -3.57
N GLY A 193 -13.33 -1.89 -2.49
CA GLY A 193 -11.96 -1.39 -2.45
C GLY A 193 -11.82 0.14 -2.51
N THR A 194 -12.79 0.89 -1.98
CA THR A 194 -12.75 2.36 -1.97
C THR A 194 -11.96 2.93 -0.78
N GLY A 195 -11.60 4.21 -0.87
CA GLY A 195 -11.01 4.96 0.24
C GLY A 195 -9.48 4.92 0.30
N TYR A 196 -8.80 4.46 -0.76
CA TYR A 196 -7.35 4.43 -0.81
C TYR A 196 -6.73 5.81 -0.61
N CYS A 197 -5.62 5.80 0.12
CA CYS A 197 -4.72 6.90 0.38
C CYS A 197 -3.36 6.30 0.75
N ASP A 198 -2.31 7.08 0.61
CA ASP A 198 -0.97 6.74 1.09
C ASP A 198 -0.16 8.02 1.35
N ALA A 199 1.11 7.90 1.72
CA ALA A 199 1.93 9.07 2.07
C ALA A 199 2.42 9.86 0.84
N GLN A 200 2.26 9.32 -0.38
CA GLN A 200 2.56 10.02 -1.63
C GLN A 200 1.45 10.99 -2.04
N CYS A 201 0.29 10.97 -1.36
CA CYS A 201 -0.87 11.77 -1.67
C CYS A 201 -1.36 11.61 -3.14
N PRO A 202 -1.60 10.39 -3.62
CA PRO A 202 -1.83 10.08 -5.03
C PRO A 202 -3.01 10.82 -5.64
N HIS A 203 -2.77 11.43 -6.81
CA HIS A 203 -3.78 12.11 -7.61
C HIS A 203 -4.48 11.20 -8.63
N ASP A 204 -4.02 9.97 -8.81
CA ASP A 204 -4.59 8.99 -9.74
C ASP A 204 -5.79 8.22 -9.14
N VAL A 205 -6.10 8.45 -7.86
CA VAL A 205 -7.29 7.88 -7.22
C VAL A 205 -8.56 8.46 -7.87
N LYS A 206 -9.35 7.57 -8.48
CA LYS A 206 -10.53 7.96 -9.29
C LYS A 206 -11.70 8.47 -8.44
N PHE A 207 -11.82 8.00 -7.21
CA PHE A 207 -12.86 8.44 -6.26
C PHE A 207 -12.25 8.76 -4.89
N ILE A 208 -12.40 10.00 -4.44
CA ILE A 208 -11.88 10.47 -3.15
C ILE A 208 -13.04 11.14 -2.40
N HIS A 209 -13.27 10.76 -1.14
CA HIS A 209 -14.36 11.27 -0.31
C HIS A 209 -15.77 11.15 -0.95
N GLY A 210 -15.99 10.08 -1.72
CA GLY A 210 -17.28 9.79 -2.37
C GLY A 210 -17.60 10.69 -3.57
N GLU A 211 -16.62 11.40 -4.12
CA GLU A 211 -16.70 12.18 -5.36
C GLU A 211 -15.69 11.63 -6.37
N ALA A 212 -16.06 11.64 -7.67
CA ALA A 212 -15.09 11.32 -8.71
C ALA A 212 -14.06 12.45 -8.85
N ASN A 213 -12.77 12.10 -8.94
CA ASN A 213 -11.66 13.04 -9.13
C ASN A 213 -11.57 13.55 -10.59
N SER A 214 -12.72 13.92 -11.16
CA SER A 214 -12.86 14.28 -12.58
C SER A 214 -12.46 15.73 -12.90
N LEU A 215 -12.30 16.58 -11.88
CA LEU A 215 -11.85 17.95 -12.05
C LEU A 215 -10.41 17.97 -12.57
N ASN A 216 -10.16 18.70 -13.66
CA ASN A 216 -8.85 18.83 -14.30
C ASN A 216 -8.17 17.48 -14.61
N TRP A 217 -8.95 16.42 -14.86
CA TRP A 217 -8.42 15.10 -15.15
C TRP A 217 -7.52 15.10 -16.38
N ASN A 218 -6.26 14.74 -16.19
CA ASN A 218 -5.26 14.63 -17.24
C ASN A 218 -5.12 13.18 -17.69
N SER A 219 -5.81 12.80 -18.76
CA SER A 219 -5.69 11.45 -19.34
C SER A 219 -4.39 11.21 -20.10
N THR A 220 -3.57 12.25 -20.31
CA THR A 220 -2.29 12.13 -21.04
C THR A 220 -1.10 11.84 -20.13
N SER A 221 -1.26 11.98 -18.81
CA SER A 221 -0.25 11.53 -17.85
C SER A 221 -0.31 10.01 -17.69
N ASN A 222 0.77 9.43 -17.16
CA ASN A 222 0.83 8.01 -16.83
C ASN A 222 1.34 7.88 -15.38
N PRO A 223 0.50 7.45 -14.42
CA PRO A 223 -0.94 7.22 -14.58
C PRO A 223 -1.73 8.52 -14.87
N PRO A 224 -2.96 8.43 -15.38
CA PRO A 224 -3.90 9.55 -15.42
C PRO A 224 -4.16 10.13 -14.02
N VAL A 225 -4.17 11.45 -13.89
CA VAL A 225 -4.31 12.13 -12.59
C VAL A 225 -5.43 13.17 -12.60
N GLY A 226 -6.06 13.37 -11.43
CA GLY A 226 -7.05 14.42 -11.19
C GLY A 226 -6.53 15.57 -10.34
N HIS A 227 -7.41 16.50 -10.03
CA HIS A 227 -7.09 17.70 -9.24
C HIS A 227 -6.70 17.39 -7.79
N TYR A 228 -7.40 16.46 -7.14
CA TYR A 228 -7.19 16.16 -5.72
C TYR A 228 -6.24 14.98 -5.53
N GLY A 229 -5.46 15.01 -4.44
CA GLY A 229 -4.73 13.85 -3.93
C GLY A 229 -5.38 13.23 -2.68
N ALA A 230 -5.02 12.00 -2.35
CA ALA A 230 -5.51 11.28 -1.16
C ALA A 230 -4.36 10.91 -0.22
N CYS A 231 -4.16 11.67 0.85
CA CYS A 231 -3.06 11.52 1.81
C CYS A 231 -3.48 10.71 3.03
N CYS A 232 -2.62 9.81 3.51
CA CYS A 232 -2.69 9.27 4.89
C CYS A 232 -1.35 8.66 5.32
N MET A 233 -1.24 8.31 6.60
CA MET A 233 -0.05 7.61 7.10
C MET A 233 0.13 6.26 6.40
N GLU A 234 1.39 5.91 6.17
CA GLU A 234 1.78 4.69 5.48
C GLU A 234 2.95 4.01 6.22
N MET A 235 2.89 2.69 6.31
CA MET A 235 3.96 1.86 6.84
C MET A 235 4.27 0.75 5.84
N ASP A 236 5.36 0.94 5.11
CA ASP A 236 5.85 -0.03 4.15
C ASP A 236 6.59 -1.14 4.86
N ILE A 237 5.94 -2.30 4.93
CA ILE A 237 6.55 -3.51 5.49
C ILE A 237 7.56 -4.07 4.51
N TRP A 238 7.23 -4.00 3.22
CA TRP A 238 7.98 -4.66 2.17
C TRP A 238 7.73 -3.94 0.86
N GLU A 239 8.76 -3.30 0.32
CA GLU A 239 8.82 -2.89 -1.07
C GLU A 239 10.00 -3.59 -1.71
N ALA A 240 9.76 -4.49 -2.67
CA ALA A 240 10.83 -5.34 -3.15
C ALA A 240 10.61 -5.92 -4.56
N ASN A 241 11.73 -6.27 -5.15
CA ASN A 241 11.85 -7.28 -6.18
C ASN A 241 12.99 -8.24 -5.82
N SER A 242 13.37 -9.15 -6.71
CA SER A 242 14.45 -10.12 -6.44
C SER A 242 15.83 -9.49 -6.21
N MET A 243 16.01 -8.19 -6.44
CA MET A 243 17.33 -7.52 -6.43
C MET A 243 17.52 -6.56 -5.26
N ALA A 244 16.45 -6.00 -4.71
CA ALA A 244 16.50 -5.07 -3.59
C ALA A 244 15.17 -5.09 -2.80
N THR A 245 15.25 -4.69 -1.53
CA THR A 245 14.09 -4.53 -0.65
C THR A 245 14.27 -3.37 0.32
N ALA A 246 13.17 -2.71 0.68
CA ALA A 246 13.08 -1.67 1.69
C ALA A 246 11.90 -1.90 2.64
N TYR A 247 12.01 -1.35 3.85
CA TYR A 247 10.88 -1.13 4.75
C TYR A 247 10.97 0.28 5.33
N THR A 248 9.83 0.97 5.39
CA THR A 248 9.82 2.44 5.49
C THR A 248 8.54 2.94 6.21
N PRO A 249 8.65 3.61 7.37
CA PRO A 249 7.54 4.37 7.94
C PRO A 249 7.44 5.76 7.32
N HIS A 250 6.21 6.17 7.00
CA HIS A 250 5.87 7.46 6.40
C HIS A 250 4.81 8.18 7.25
N PRO A 251 5.24 9.01 8.23
CA PRO A 251 4.31 9.77 9.04
C PRO A 251 3.71 10.97 8.28
N CYS A 252 2.48 11.33 8.64
CA CYS A 252 1.79 12.52 8.14
C CYS A 252 1.29 13.43 9.26
N ASN A 253 1.00 14.69 8.93
CA ASN A 253 0.33 15.66 9.80
C ASN A 253 -1.20 15.57 9.69
N THR A 254 -1.75 14.38 9.45
CA THR A 254 -3.17 14.09 9.30
C THR A 254 -3.56 12.90 10.19
N VAL A 255 -4.87 12.67 10.33
CA VAL A 255 -5.42 11.46 10.97
C VAL A 255 -6.40 10.84 9.99
N GLY A 256 -6.14 9.62 9.58
CA GLY A 256 -6.89 8.95 8.53
C GLY A 256 -6.72 9.62 7.17
N VAL A 257 -7.69 9.38 6.29
CA VAL A 257 -7.72 9.89 4.91
C VAL A 257 -7.94 11.41 4.89
N GLU A 258 -7.05 12.13 4.23
CA GLU A 258 -7.16 13.56 3.93
C GLU A 258 -7.19 13.76 2.40
N ARG A 259 -8.21 14.46 1.89
CA ARG A 259 -8.23 14.93 0.50
C ARG A 259 -7.45 16.24 0.40
N CYS A 260 -6.32 16.23 -0.29
CA CYS A 260 -5.45 17.40 -0.43
C CYS A 260 -5.66 18.14 -1.76
N GLU A 261 -5.18 19.39 -1.83
CA GLU A 261 -5.01 20.12 -3.09
C GLU A 261 -3.87 21.15 -2.97
N GLY A 262 -3.18 21.43 -4.08
CA GLY A 262 -2.05 22.35 -4.10
C GLY A 262 -0.92 21.93 -3.17
N VAL A 263 -0.34 22.87 -2.43
CA VAL A 263 0.86 22.61 -1.60
C VAL A 263 0.66 21.50 -0.57
N THR A 264 -0.57 21.26 -0.10
CA THR A 264 -0.82 20.22 0.92
C THR A 264 -0.61 18.80 0.38
N CYS A 265 -0.71 18.58 -0.94
CA CYS A 265 -0.39 17.30 -1.58
C CYS A 265 1.12 17.05 -1.71
N GLY A 266 1.94 18.10 -1.61
CA GLY A 266 3.39 17.98 -1.74
C GLY A 266 3.84 17.48 -3.12
N ASP A 267 3.27 18.03 -4.19
CA ASP A 267 3.50 17.53 -5.55
C ASP A 267 4.97 17.70 -5.99
N ASN A 268 5.55 16.62 -6.51
CA ASN A 268 6.93 16.61 -7.00
C ASN A 268 7.12 17.62 -8.15
N ASP A 269 6.17 17.68 -9.09
CA ASP A 269 6.21 18.56 -10.26
C ASP A 269 6.19 20.05 -9.90
N SER A 270 5.63 20.39 -8.73
CA SER A 270 5.58 21.75 -8.17
C SER A 270 6.80 22.08 -7.29
N GLY A 271 7.70 21.12 -7.07
CA GLY A 271 8.83 21.27 -6.13
C GLY A 271 8.40 21.27 -4.65
N ASP A 272 7.21 20.75 -4.35
CA ASP A 272 6.57 20.84 -3.03
C ASP A 272 6.70 19.55 -2.20
N ARG A 273 7.55 18.60 -2.61
CA ARG A 273 7.74 17.28 -1.97
C ARG A 273 7.79 17.32 -0.44
N TYR A 274 8.50 18.29 0.14
CA TYR A 274 8.71 18.44 1.59
C TYR A 274 7.80 19.51 2.24
N ARG A 275 6.80 20.01 1.50
CA ARG A 275 5.86 21.05 1.93
C ARG A 275 4.44 20.53 2.12
N GLY A 276 4.18 19.30 1.68
CA GLY A 276 2.92 18.60 1.87
C GLY A 276 2.68 18.14 3.30
N VAL A 277 1.53 17.50 3.52
CA VAL A 277 1.12 17.00 4.83
C VAL A 277 1.82 15.69 5.22
N CYS A 278 2.29 14.91 4.26
CA CYS A 278 2.95 13.62 4.47
C CYS A 278 4.45 13.67 4.17
N ASP A 279 5.22 12.85 4.88
CA ASP A 279 6.60 12.55 4.55
C ASP A 279 6.67 11.57 3.37
N LYS A 280 6.94 12.10 2.17
CA LYS A 280 7.02 11.29 0.94
C LYS A 280 8.27 10.42 0.85
N ASP A 281 9.34 10.76 1.56
CA ASP A 281 10.59 9.98 1.53
C ASP A 281 10.56 8.83 2.54
N GLY A 282 9.97 9.08 3.72
CA GLY A 282 10.00 8.14 4.82
C GLY A 282 11.39 8.02 5.48
N CYS A 283 11.50 7.11 6.43
CA CYS A 283 12.79 6.69 7.00
C CYS A 283 13.13 5.26 6.57
N ASP A 284 13.75 5.09 5.41
CA ASP A 284 13.93 3.78 4.78
C ASP A 284 15.10 2.99 5.35
N PHE A 285 14.91 1.67 5.44
CA PHE A 285 16.00 0.72 5.59
C PHE A 285 16.03 -0.24 4.40
N ASN A 286 16.88 0.07 3.42
CA ASN A 286 17.26 -0.82 2.33
C ASN A 286 18.69 -1.32 2.57
N SER A 287 18.88 -2.65 2.71
CA SER A 287 20.19 -3.24 3.07
C SER A 287 21.31 -2.88 2.09
N TYR A 288 21.01 -2.83 0.79
CA TYR A 288 21.98 -2.46 -0.24
C TYR A 288 22.33 -0.97 -0.12
N ARG A 289 21.32 -0.10 0.05
CA ARG A 289 21.50 1.35 0.26
C ARG A 289 22.30 1.66 1.54
N MET A 290 22.15 0.81 2.55
CA MET A 290 22.86 0.88 3.83
C MET A 290 24.27 0.27 3.81
N GLY A 291 24.74 -0.17 2.63
CA GLY A 291 26.12 -0.58 2.39
C GLY A 291 26.37 -2.09 2.37
N VAL A 292 25.34 -2.93 2.58
CA VAL A 292 25.49 -4.40 2.66
C VAL A 292 24.95 -5.04 1.38
N ARG A 293 25.82 -5.15 0.37
CA ARG A 293 25.45 -5.49 -1.02
C ARG A 293 25.25 -6.97 -1.29
N ASP A 294 25.68 -7.83 -0.37
CA ASP A 294 25.60 -9.30 -0.41
C ASP A 294 24.54 -9.86 0.56
N TYR A 295 23.72 -8.99 1.15
CA TYR A 295 22.70 -9.41 2.12
C TYR A 295 21.45 -10.00 1.45
N TYR A 296 20.89 -9.35 0.44
CA TYR A 296 19.63 -9.73 -0.19
C TYR A 296 19.78 -9.73 -1.71
N GLY A 297 19.47 -10.85 -2.37
CA GLY A 297 19.57 -10.96 -3.83
C GLY A 297 19.39 -12.38 -4.36
N ALA A 298 19.41 -12.51 -5.68
CA ALA A 298 19.14 -13.78 -6.34
C ALA A 298 20.37 -14.70 -6.33
N GLY A 299 20.31 -15.78 -5.54
CA GLY A 299 21.29 -16.86 -5.53
C GLY A 299 21.84 -17.15 -4.13
N ALA A 300 22.42 -18.34 -3.98
CA ALA A 300 22.92 -18.86 -2.70
C ALA A 300 24.14 -18.10 -2.12
N ASP A 301 24.74 -17.18 -2.88
CA ASP A 301 25.83 -16.32 -2.40
C ASP A 301 25.30 -15.14 -1.55
N PHE A 302 23.99 -14.86 -1.59
CA PHE A 302 23.36 -13.84 -0.75
C PHE A 302 22.92 -14.43 0.60
N THR A 303 22.92 -13.60 1.65
CA THR A 303 22.46 -14.01 2.99
C THR A 303 20.98 -14.40 2.99
N VAL A 304 20.16 -13.66 2.25
CA VAL A 304 18.75 -13.95 1.94
C VAL A 304 18.65 -14.19 0.43
N ASP A 305 18.41 -15.45 0.05
CA ASP A 305 18.36 -15.89 -1.35
C ASP A 305 16.96 -15.68 -1.93
N THR A 306 16.81 -14.69 -2.82
CA THR A 306 15.51 -14.33 -3.41
C THR A 306 15.03 -15.29 -4.48
N THR A 307 15.81 -16.31 -4.84
CA THR A 307 15.36 -17.40 -5.74
C THR A 307 14.43 -18.39 -5.02
N LYS A 308 14.25 -18.23 -3.71
CA LYS A 308 13.38 -19.06 -2.88
C LYS A 308 12.42 -18.18 -2.05
N PRO A 309 11.28 -18.75 -1.62
CA PRO A 309 10.43 -18.10 -0.64
C PRO A 309 11.15 -17.78 0.68
N MET A 310 10.65 -16.78 1.40
CA MET A 310 11.14 -16.39 2.73
C MET A 310 9.97 -15.88 3.58
N THR A 311 10.08 -16.02 4.89
CA THR A 311 9.22 -15.31 5.84
C THR A 311 9.85 -13.97 6.17
N LEU A 312 9.11 -12.87 5.97
CA LEU A 312 9.48 -11.57 6.52
C LEU A 312 8.87 -11.41 7.91
N VAL A 313 9.66 -10.89 8.85
CA VAL A 313 9.20 -10.60 10.21
C VAL A 313 9.47 -9.16 10.58
N THR A 314 8.41 -8.45 10.98
CA THR A 314 8.49 -7.04 11.39
C THR A 314 7.92 -6.88 12.79
N GLN A 315 8.74 -6.35 13.69
CA GLN A 315 8.39 -6.10 15.10
C GLN A 315 8.27 -4.60 15.34
N PHE A 316 7.17 -4.17 15.96
CA PHE A 316 6.89 -2.78 16.31
C PHE A 316 7.03 -2.60 17.81
N LEU A 317 8.23 -2.25 18.27
CA LEU A 317 8.52 -2.17 19.69
C LEU A 317 8.12 -0.80 20.23
N THR A 318 7.52 -0.80 21.41
CA THR A 318 7.17 0.41 22.15
C THR A 318 8.17 0.68 23.26
N ALA A 319 8.31 1.94 23.65
CA ALA A 319 9.32 2.40 24.61
C ALA A 319 9.22 1.72 25.99
N ASP A 320 8.03 1.28 26.39
CA ASP A 320 7.76 0.64 27.68
C ASP A 320 7.36 -0.84 27.55
N GLY A 321 7.39 -1.41 26.33
CA GLY A 321 6.98 -2.78 26.06
C GLY A 321 5.49 -3.05 26.24
N THR A 322 4.66 -2.01 26.21
CA THR A 322 3.20 -2.10 26.31
C THR A 322 2.50 -1.65 25.03
N ASP A 323 1.25 -2.06 24.87
CA ASP A 323 0.40 -1.64 23.75
C ASP A 323 0.08 -0.14 23.78
N SER A 324 0.19 0.51 24.93
CA SER A 324 -0.05 1.95 25.08
C SER A 324 1.20 2.81 24.86
N GLY A 325 2.40 2.23 24.94
CA GLY A 325 3.65 2.97 24.80
C GLY A 325 3.82 3.61 23.42
N ASP A 326 4.67 4.63 23.35
CA ASP A 326 5.10 5.23 22.09
C ASP A 326 5.93 4.22 21.29
N LEU A 327 5.73 4.14 19.97
CA LEU A 327 6.58 3.35 19.07
C LEU A 327 8.01 3.90 19.13
N SER A 328 8.99 3.02 19.38
CA SER A 328 10.39 3.40 19.56
C SER A 328 11.34 2.74 18.57
N GLU A 329 11.01 1.54 18.08
CA GLU A 329 11.85 0.77 17.16
C GLU A 329 11.00 -0.10 16.23
N ILE A 330 11.35 -0.11 14.94
CA ILE A 330 10.83 -1.08 13.97
C ILE A 330 11.98 -2.02 13.59
N ARG A 331 11.87 -3.28 14.01
CA ARG A 331 12.89 -4.29 13.79
C ARG A 331 12.48 -5.28 12.70
N ARG A 332 13.47 -5.74 11.94
CA ARG A 332 13.32 -6.74 10.87
C ARG A 332 14.16 -7.98 11.19
N PHE A 333 13.66 -9.13 10.81
CA PHE A 333 14.47 -10.32 10.51
C PHE A 333 13.74 -11.18 9.47
N TYR A 334 14.41 -12.20 8.96
CA TYR A 334 13.86 -13.14 7.98
C TYR A 334 13.93 -14.56 8.53
N VAL A 335 13.07 -15.43 8.00
CA VAL A 335 13.24 -16.88 8.13
C VAL A 335 13.29 -17.48 6.74
N GLN A 336 14.37 -18.20 6.42
CA GLN A 336 14.51 -18.91 5.15
C GLN A 336 15.06 -20.31 5.41
N ASP A 337 14.46 -21.33 4.79
CA ASP A 337 14.80 -22.74 5.01
C ASP A 337 14.83 -23.12 6.51
N GLY A 338 13.94 -22.50 7.33
CA GLY A 338 13.82 -22.73 8.77
C GLY A 338 14.91 -22.08 9.64
N VAL A 339 15.70 -21.17 9.06
CA VAL A 339 16.80 -20.47 9.73
C VAL A 339 16.44 -19.00 9.93
N GLU A 340 16.60 -18.51 11.16
CA GLU A 340 16.45 -17.09 11.48
C GLU A 340 17.68 -16.32 10.98
N ILE A 341 17.42 -15.28 10.19
CA ILE A 341 18.42 -14.39 9.59
C ILE A 341 18.15 -12.98 10.12
N PRO A 342 18.97 -12.46 11.06
CA PRO A 342 18.87 -11.09 11.55
C PRO A 342 19.01 -10.09 10.39
N ASN A 343 18.39 -8.91 10.52
CA ASN A 343 18.57 -7.85 9.52
C ASN A 343 20.05 -7.48 9.32
N SER A 344 20.35 -6.94 8.14
CA SER A 344 21.67 -6.39 7.89
C SER A 344 21.95 -5.19 8.80
N ARG A 345 23.23 -4.85 8.96
CA ARG A 345 23.67 -3.69 9.73
C ARG A 345 24.08 -2.56 8.78
N ALA A 346 23.64 -1.34 9.06
CA ALA A 346 23.90 -0.17 8.23
C ALA A 346 25.36 0.33 8.26
N THR A 347 26.26 -0.45 7.67
CA THR A 347 27.73 -0.22 7.66
C THR A 347 28.14 1.15 7.10
N ILE A 348 27.31 1.75 6.24
CA ILE A 348 27.57 3.09 5.69
C ILE A 348 27.54 4.19 6.76
N LEU A 349 26.94 3.94 7.94
CA LEU A 349 26.81 4.90 9.03
C LEU A 349 27.99 4.86 10.03
N GLY A 350 28.95 3.96 9.84
CA GLY A 350 30.17 3.89 10.66
C GLY A 350 30.33 2.58 11.45
N PRO A 351 31.16 2.59 12.51
CA PRO A 351 31.65 1.37 13.17
C PRO A 351 30.64 0.66 14.08
N ASP A 352 29.62 1.36 14.58
CA ASP A 352 28.53 0.81 15.40
C ASP A 352 27.19 0.88 14.66
N PRO A 353 27.04 0.14 13.54
CA PRO A 353 25.88 0.28 12.65
C PRO A 353 24.60 -0.28 13.29
N ALA A 354 23.50 0.47 13.16
CA ALA A 354 22.15 0.02 13.52
C ALA A 354 21.63 -1.02 12.52
N ASP A 355 20.73 -1.90 12.98
CA ASP A 355 20.04 -2.94 12.21
C ASP A 355 18.50 -2.78 12.24
N SER A 356 18.01 -1.66 12.78
CA SER A 356 16.58 -1.36 12.92
C SER A 356 16.31 0.13 12.74
N ILE A 357 15.04 0.46 12.47
CA ILE A 357 14.60 1.85 12.33
C ILE A 357 14.30 2.40 13.72
N THR A 358 15.02 3.45 14.09
CA THR A 358 14.85 4.26 15.31
C THR A 358 15.00 5.73 14.94
N GLU A 359 14.57 6.65 15.80
CA GLU A 359 14.80 8.09 15.59
C GLU A 359 16.29 8.41 15.37
N GLY A 360 17.18 7.73 16.12
CA GLY A 360 18.62 7.87 15.99
C GLY A 360 19.14 7.39 14.64
N PHE A 361 18.65 6.24 14.15
CA PHE A 361 18.97 5.73 12.82
C PHE A 361 18.52 6.71 11.73
N CYS A 362 17.25 7.16 11.77
CA CYS A 362 16.70 8.08 10.77
C CYS A 362 17.52 9.38 10.68
N SER A 363 17.83 9.99 11.82
CA SER A 363 18.63 11.21 11.88
C SER A 363 20.05 11.00 11.31
N ALA A 364 20.71 9.91 11.70
CA ALA A 364 22.06 9.58 11.21
C ALA A 364 22.07 9.28 9.70
N GLN A 365 21.10 8.50 9.22
CA GLN A 365 20.94 8.14 7.81
C GLN A 365 20.70 9.38 6.94
N LYS A 366 19.70 10.20 7.29
CA LYS A 366 19.35 11.41 6.52
C LYS A 366 20.53 12.39 6.47
N THR A 367 21.22 12.57 7.61
CA THR A 367 22.44 13.40 7.67
C THR A 367 23.56 12.85 6.79
N ALA A 368 23.82 11.54 6.85
CA ALA A 368 24.89 10.90 6.07
C ALA A 368 24.65 10.98 4.55
N PHE A 369 23.39 10.94 4.12
CA PHE A 369 23.02 10.98 2.70
C PHE A 369 22.76 12.41 2.19
N GLY A 370 22.64 13.39 3.10
CA GLY A 370 22.25 14.75 2.76
C GLY A 370 20.81 14.85 2.28
N ASP A 371 19.93 13.99 2.81
CA ASP A 371 18.50 13.97 2.54
C ASP A 371 17.76 14.88 3.57
N ASP A 372 16.67 15.51 3.16
CA ASP A 372 15.80 16.26 4.08
C ASP A 372 15.13 15.28 5.06
N ASN A 373 15.17 15.61 6.36
CA ASN A 373 14.57 14.77 7.40
C ASN A 373 13.11 15.19 7.67
N ASP A 374 12.25 15.10 6.65
CA ASP A 374 10.82 15.40 6.80
C ASP A 374 10.13 14.39 7.72
N PHE A 375 10.63 13.14 7.81
CA PHE A 375 10.24 12.15 8.81
C PHE A 375 10.16 12.74 10.23
N ALA A 376 11.24 13.38 10.69
CA ALA A 376 11.29 14.03 11.99
C ALA A 376 10.34 15.25 12.06
N LEU A 377 10.19 16.01 10.97
CA LEU A 377 9.29 17.16 10.90
C LEU A 377 7.80 16.77 10.98
N LYS A 378 7.44 15.58 10.48
CA LYS A 378 6.10 14.98 10.62
C LYS A 378 5.91 14.19 11.91
N GLY A 379 6.88 14.26 12.83
CA GLY A 379 6.78 13.71 14.19
C GLY A 379 7.23 12.26 14.35
N GLY A 380 7.91 11.71 13.35
CA GLY A 380 8.70 10.49 13.44
C GLY A 380 7.93 9.23 13.85
N LEU A 381 8.63 8.33 14.54
CA LEU A 381 8.08 7.04 14.98
C LEU A 381 6.93 7.21 15.96
N ARG A 382 6.96 8.25 16.81
CA ARG A 382 5.85 8.53 17.71
C ARG A 382 4.55 8.73 16.94
N LYS A 383 4.57 9.56 15.89
CA LYS A 383 3.40 9.81 15.04
C LYS A 383 2.98 8.60 14.23
N MET A 384 3.93 7.84 13.70
CA MET A 384 3.66 6.55 13.05
C MET A 384 2.96 5.58 14.02
N GLY A 385 3.45 5.50 15.26
CA GLY A 385 2.87 4.69 16.34
C GLY A 385 1.42 5.06 16.65
N GLU A 386 1.07 6.35 16.64
CA GLU A 386 -0.32 6.78 16.84
C GLU A 386 -1.26 6.21 15.75
N ALA A 387 -0.82 6.09 14.49
CA ALA A 387 -1.62 5.49 13.42
C ALA A 387 -1.70 3.95 13.57
N LEU A 388 -0.57 3.29 13.90
CA LEU A 388 -0.54 1.85 14.20
C LEU A 388 -1.44 1.47 15.40
N ASP A 389 -1.68 2.40 16.33
CA ASP A 389 -2.58 2.21 17.49
C ASP A 389 -4.06 2.30 17.10
N ARG A 390 -4.40 3.25 16.22
CA ARG A 390 -5.78 3.43 15.70
C ARG A 390 -6.20 2.25 14.82
N GLY A 391 -5.25 1.67 14.11
CA GLY A 391 -5.43 0.54 13.22
C GLY A 391 -5.25 0.96 11.76
N MET A 392 -4.61 0.11 10.98
CA MET A 392 -4.30 0.36 9.57
C MET A 392 -4.75 -0.82 8.70
N VAL A 393 -5.06 -0.55 7.43
CA VAL A 393 -5.51 -1.55 6.46
C VAL A 393 -4.31 -2.17 5.78
N LEU A 394 -4.25 -3.51 5.73
CA LEU A 394 -3.24 -4.24 4.98
C LEU A 394 -3.47 -4.10 3.48
N VAL A 395 -2.42 -3.71 2.77
CA VAL A 395 -2.36 -3.61 1.32
C VAL A 395 -1.32 -4.58 0.77
N MET A 396 -1.67 -5.28 -0.31
CA MET A 396 -0.74 -6.06 -1.12
C MET A 396 -0.84 -5.59 -2.57
N SER A 397 0.29 -5.38 -3.23
CA SER A 397 0.29 -4.90 -4.61
C SER A 397 1.44 -5.44 -5.44
N LEU A 398 1.30 -5.29 -6.76
CA LEU A 398 2.37 -5.49 -7.74
C LEU A 398 2.28 -4.38 -8.78
N TRP A 399 3.35 -3.62 -8.96
CA TRP A 399 3.34 -2.44 -9.83
C TRP A 399 4.70 -2.16 -10.48
N ASP A 400 4.64 -1.40 -11.57
CA ASP A 400 5.79 -0.72 -12.17
C ASP A 400 5.69 0.79 -11.92
N ASP A 401 6.82 1.48 -11.94
CA ASP A 401 6.88 2.90 -11.62
C ASP A 401 7.06 3.74 -12.88
N SER A 402 6.04 4.55 -13.16
CA SER A 402 6.00 5.45 -14.32
C SER A 402 6.66 6.80 -14.09
N GLN A 403 6.94 7.18 -12.84
CA GLN A 403 7.56 8.45 -12.50
C GLN A 403 9.09 8.35 -12.57
N VAL A 404 9.66 7.33 -11.93
CA VAL A 404 11.11 7.21 -11.80
C VAL A 404 11.62 5.78 -11.99
N ASN A 405 10.87 4.91 -12.67
CA ASN A 405 11.29 3.58 -13.13
C ASN A 405 11.83 2.66 -12.02
N MET A 406 11.32 2.80 -10.79
CA MET A 406 11.71 2.00 -9.61
C MET A 406 13.16 2.18 -9.18
N LEU A 407 13.84 3.19 -9.71
CA LEU A 407 15.28 3.40 -9.46
C LEU A 407 15.57 3.73 -8.00
N TRP A 408 14.60 4.33 -7.30
CA TRP A 408 14.66 4.62 -5.87
C TRP A 408 14.63 3.36 -4.99
N LEU A 409 14.31 2.20 -5.53
CA LEU A 409 14.34 0.92 -4.83
C LEU A 409 15.58 0.12 -5.20
N ASP A 410 15.83 -0.08 -6.51
CA ASP A 410 16.73 -1.15 -6.97
C ASP A 410 17.96 -0.69 -7.78
N ALA A 411 18.11 0.61 -8.02
CA ALA A 411 19.17 1.16 -8.87
C ALA A 411 19.88 2.37 -8.22
N ALA A 412 20.52 3.22 -9.03
CA ALA A 412 21.06 4.48 -8.57
C ALA A 412 20.02 5.60 -8.71
N TYR A 413 19.72 6.30 -7.62
CA TYR A 413 18.77 7.41 -7.60
C TYR A 413 19.13 8.47 -6.53
N PRO A 414 19.10 9.77 -6.87
CA PRO A 414 18.74 10.34 -8.17
C PRO A 414 19.82 10.12 -9.24
N THR A 415 19.45 10.17 -10.52
CA THR A 415 20.30 9.79 -11.66
C THR A 415 21.36 10.84 -12.02
N ASP A 416 21.27 12.03 -11.44
CA ASP A 416 22.19 13.16 -11.63
C ASP A 416 23.30 13.23 -10.56
N LYS A 417 23.23 12.43 -9.50
CA LYS A 417 24.28 12.32 -8.47
C LYS A 417 25.27 11.20 -8.79
N PRO A 418 26.57 11.35 -8.45
CA PRO A 418 27.56 10.27 -8.59
C PRO A 418 27.17 9.03 -7.78
N ARG A 419 27.41 7.84 -8.34
CA ARG A 419 27.05 6.55 -7.73
C ARG A 419 27.81 6.29 -6.41
N GLU A 420 28.96 6.91 -6.23
CA GLU A 420 29.79 6.79 -5.03
C GLU A 420 29.25 7.63 -3.86
N THR A 421 28.30 8.53 -4.13
CA THR A 421 27.65 9.34 -3.09
C THR A 421 26.84 8.42 -2.16
N PRO A 422 27.03 8.50 -0.83
CA PRO A 422 26.22 7.74 0.12
C PRO A 422 24.72 7.91 -0.13
N GLY A 423 23.99 6.80 -0.10
CA GLY A 423 22.54 6.78 -0.30
C GLY A 423 22.06 6.77 -1.75
N VAL A 424 22.95 6.96 -2.75
CA VAL A 424 22.53 6.98 -4.17
C VAL A 424 22.27 5.59 -4.72
N VAL A 425 23.14 4.60 -4.48
CA VAL A 425 22.96 3.24 -5.01
C VAL A 425 22.17 2.40 -4.03
N ARG A 426 21.04 1.86 -4.50
CA ARG A 426 20.00 1.21 -3.68
C ARG A 426 19.74 -0.25 -4.09
N GLY A 427 20.33 -0.65 -5.20
CA GLY A 427 20.40 -2.03 -5.63
C GLY A 427 21.35 -2.18 -6.83
N PRO A 428 21.50 -3.41 -7.34
CA PRO A 428 22.41 -3.73 -8.42
C PRO A 428 21.82 -3.44 -9.81
N CYS A 429 20.56 -3.04 -9.92
CA CYS A 429 19.91 -2.87 -11.21
C CYS A 429 20.55 -1.73 -12.01
N PRO A 430 20.68 -1.90 -13.34
CA PRO A 430 21.31 -0.91 -14.20
C PRO A 430 20.45 0.34 -14.39
N GLY A 431 19.13 0.24 -14.20
CA GLY A 431 18.18 1.27 -14.56
C GLY A 431 18.01 1.42 -16.08
N GLY A 432 17.62 2.62 -16.51
CA GLY A 432 17.49 2.96 -17.93
C GLY A 432 16.27 2.30 -18.59
N GLU A 433 16.37 2.03 -19.90
CA GLU A 433 15.26 1.53 -20.73
C GLU A 433 14.65 0.24 -20.17
N SER A 434 15.48 -0.68 -19.66
CA SER A 434 15.02 -1.97 -19.12
C SER A 434 14.18 -1.87 -17.85
N SER A 435 14.17 -0.70 -17.19
CA SER A 435 13.34 -0.44 -16.02
C SER A 435 12.09 0.38 -16.36
N THR A 436 11.89 0.76 -17.62
CA THR A 436 10.72 1.56 -18.02
C THR A 436 9.45 0.71 -18.03
N PRO A 437 8.28 1.27 -17.66
CA PRO A 437 7.00 0.57 -17.76
C PRO A 437 6.75 -0.10 -19.11
N GLY A 438 7.07 0.59 -20.22
CA GLY A 438 6.90 0.05 -21.57
C GLY A 438 7.70 -1.24 -21.79
N PHE A 439 8.98 -1.24 -21.40
CA PHE A 439 9.83 -2.42 -21.50
C PHE A 439 9.32 -3.57 -20.61
N LEU A 440 8.98 -3.26 -19.36
CA LEU A 440 8.55 -4.25 -18.38
C LEU A 440 7.24 -4.93 -18.81
N ARG A 441 6.24 -4.14 -19.20
CA ARG A 441 4.91 -4.60 -19.65
C ARG A 441 4.98 -5.44 -20.93
N GLU A 442 6.02 -5.27 -21.75
CA GLU A 442 6.27 -6.10 -22.93
C GLU A 442 7.04 -7.39 -22.59
N ARG A 443 8.12 -7.28 -21.80
CA ARG A 443 9.11 -8.35 -21.63
C ARG A 443 8.89 -9.26 -20.43
N TYR A 444 8.25 -8.76 -19.38
CA TYR A 444 8.06 -9.48 -18.11
C TYR A 444 6.57 -9.70 -17.81
N GLN A 445 5.79 -10.03 -18.84
CA GLN A 445 4.34 -10.23 -18.72
C GLN A 445 3.96 -11.32 -17.71
N ASP A 446 4.83 -12.32 -17.55
CA ASP A 446 4.63 -13.43 -16.62
C ASP A 446 5.25 -13.22 -15.23
N ALA A 447 5.80 -12.03 -14.95
CA ALA A 447 6.27 -11.71 -13.60
C ALA A 447 5.10 -11.81 -12.60
N SER A 448 5.39 -12.38 -11.42
CA SER A 448 4.42 -12.52 -10.35
C SER A 448 5.08 -12.45 -8.98
N VAL A 449 4.25 -12.17 -7.98
CA VAL A 449 4.61 -12.23 -6.55
C VAL A 449 3.59 -13.07 -5.82
N LYS A 450 4.03 -13.82 -4.80
CA LYS A 450 3.13 -14.54 -3.90
C LYS A 450 3.25 -14.00 -2.49
N PHE A 451 2.10 -13.84 -1.86
CA PHE A 451 1.92 -13.43 -0.48
C PHE A 451 1.11 -14.51 0.22
N SER A 452 1.64 -15.09 1.29
CA SER A 452 0.96 -16.19 1.99
C SER A 452 1.27 -16.22 3.48
N ASN A 453 0.53 -17.03 4.23
CA ASN A 453 0.84 -17.36 5.61
C ASN A 453 0.97 -16.13 6.52
N ILE A 454 0.00 -15.21 6.44
CA ILE A 454 -0.01 -14.02 7.27
C ILE A 454 -0.19 -14.42 8.73
N ALA A 455 0.65 -13.89 9.62
CA ALA A 455 0.41 -13.94 11.05
C ALA A 455 0.67 -12.60 11.74
N VAL A 456 -0.12 -12.31 12.76
CA VAL A 456 0.04 -11.17 13.66
C VAL A 456 -0.05 -11.63 15.11
N GLY A 457 0.76 -11.10 16.00
CA GLY A 457 0.72 -11.52 17.40
C GLY A 457 1.63 -10.76 18.34
N GLU A 458 1.77 -11.29 19.56
CA GLU A 458 2.78 -10.85 20.52
C GLU A 458 4.20 -10.97 19.91
N ILE A 459 5.12 -10.12 20.34
CA ILE A 459 6.52 -10.16 19.88
C ILE A 459 7.11 -11.56 20.10
N GLY A 460 7.66 -12.17 19.05
CA GLY A 460 8.24 -13.51 19.07
C GLY A 460 7.25 -14.68 19.05
N SER A 461 5.97 -14.44 18.72
CA SER A 461 4.93 -15.48 18.72
C SER A 461 4.55 -16.00 17.32
N THR A 462 4.95 -15.32 16.25
CA THR A 462 4.43 -15.59 14.89
C THR A 462 5.26 -16.59 14.09
N VAL A 463 6.52 -16.79 14.48
CA VAL A 463 7.40 -17.83 13.92
C VAL A 463 7.69 -18.88 15.00
N ALA A 464 7.60 -20.16 14.63
CA ALA A 464 8.12 -21.23 15.48
C ALA A 464 9.61 -20.99 15.73
N SER A 465 10.17 -21.45 16.87
CA SER A 465 11.58 -21.25 17.25
C SER A 465 12.55 -21.76 16.15
N ALA A 466 12.84 -20.90 15.18
CA ALA A 466 13.75 -21.17 14.07
C ALA A 466 15.16 -21.34 14.64
N ARG A 467 15.99 -22.15 13.99
CA ARG A 467 17.38 -22.32 14.43
C ARG A 467 18.10 -20.99 14.16
N ARG A 468 18.65 -20.36 15.21
CA ARG A 468 19.53 -19.20 15.05
C ARG A 468 20.84 -19.62 14.40
N LEU A 469 21.23 -18.95 13.32
CA LEU A 469 22.57 -19.06 12.74
C LEU A 469 23.63 -18.78 13.84
N GLY A 470 24.45 -19.78 14.16
CA GLY A 470 25.57 -19.64 15.10
C GLY A 470 25.41 -20.30 16.49
N ALA A 471 24.26 -20.89 16.82
CA ALA A 471 24.15 -21.74 18.01
C ALA A 471 24.80 -23.11 17.71
N THR A 472 26.12 -23.17 17.82
CA THR A 472 26.82 -24.46 17.97
C THR A 472 26.32 -25.09 19.26
N LEU A 473 25.70 -26.27 19.15
CA LEU A 473 25.39 -27.11 20.30
C LEU A 473 26.68 -27.33 21.10
N VAL A 474 26.75 -26.77 22.30
CA VAL A 474 27.63 -27.26 23.37
C VAL A 474 26.80 -28.09 24.32
#